data_AF-A0A0L8JZ15-F1
#
_entry.id   AF-A0A0L8JZ15-F1
#
_cell.length_a   1.000
_cell.length_b   1.000
_cell.length_c   1.000
_cell.angle_alpha   90.00
_cell.angle_beta   90.00
_cell.angle_gamma   90.00
#
_symmetry.space_group_name_H-M   'P 1'
#
loop_
_entity.id
_entity.type
_entity.pdbx_description
1 polymer ?
#
loop_
_entity_poly.entity_id
_entity_poly.type
_entity_poly.pdbx_seq_one_letter_code
_entity_poly.pdbx_strand_id
1 'polypeptide(L)'
;MAALGLLGAALVGCGGGAAERPAPGAAPPAVSHKPSPKASAAAAGPKPARVPTAPPTLAQGPGGVTPVYTRRAKGAEKVVALTFDADMTADQGPRAARGEHFDNPQLIATLRRLKVDATVFMTGRWAEEYPDQAKSIGGDPRFEIANHSYSHYAFASPCYGLPTVAGPDMATDVQRAFDAFRDAGAVNVVPYFRFPGGCYDDAALRALAPTGVTAVQWDVVSGDAFAEDADAVADQVLDEVEPGSLVVMHCTRSAAPVTEQAIRRIVPELRARGYRFVKVSELMGR
;
A
#
# COMPACT_ATOMS: atom_id res chain seq x y z
N MET A 1 -46.90 0.46 38.31
CA MET A 1 -45.96 -0.64 37.99
C MET A 1 -45.14 -0.18 36.79
N ALA A 2 -43.82 -0.11 36.72
CA ALA A 2 -42.69 -0.45 37.63
C ALA A 2 -41.42 0.23 37.01
N ALA A 3 -40.29 0.54 37.68
CA ALA A 3 -39.80 0.35 39.06
C ALA A 3 -38.67 1.39 39.41
N LEU A 4 -37.85 1.07 40.43
CA LEU A 4 -36.51 1.59 40.81
C LEU A 4 -35.61 2.10 39.66
N GLY A 5 -34.64 3.02 39.83
CA GLY A 5 -34.06 3.60 41.05
C GLY A 5 -32.57 3.24 41.26
N LEU A 6 -31.63 4.18 40.99
CA LEU A 6 -30.21 4.19 41.40
C LEU A 6 -29.71 5.66 41.33
N LEU A 7 -29.21 6.28 42.40
CA LEU A 7 -27.87 6.21 43.03
C LEU A 7 -26.74 6.93 42.28
N GLY A 8 -25.98 7.81 42.98
CA GLY A 8 -24.76 8.43 42.47
C GLY A 8 -24.34 9.72 43.20
N ALA A 9 -23.80 9.63 44.41
CA ALA A 9 -23.22 10.78 45.12
C ALA A 9 -21.74 10.98 44.75
N ALA A 10 -21.29 12.23 44.65
CA ALA A 10 -19.88 12.58 44.51
C ALA A 10 -19.40 13.35 45.76
N LEU A 11 -18.30 12.89 46.37
CA LEU A 11 -17.66 13.53 47.53
C LEU A 11 -16.27 14.04 47.16
N VAL A 12 -15.90 15.14 47.83
CA VAL A 12 -14.67 15.91 47.62
C VAL A 12 -13.48 15.28 48.34
N GLY A 13 -12.26 15.44 47.80
CA GLY A 13 -11.02 15.14 48.51
C GLY A 13 -9.82 15.89 47.95
N CYS A 14 -9.27 16.84 48.72
CA CYS A 14 -8.02 17.54 48.43
C CYS A 14 -6.93 17.19 49.44
N GLY A 15 -5.66 17.34 49.04
CA GLY A 15 -4.48 17.18 49.88
C GLY A 15 -3.37 16.45 49.13
N GLY A 16 -2.09 16.76 49.29
CA GLY A 16 -1.44 17.73 50.19
C GLY A 16 0.00 17.26 50.39
N GLY A 17 1.00 18.06 50.03
CA GLY A 17 2.40 17.61 49.99
C GLY A 17 3.11 17.65 51.36
N ALA A 18 4.23 16.92 51.45
CA ALA A 18 5.26 17.08 52.47
C ALA A 18 6.63 16.66 51.90
N ALA A 19 7.72 17.21 52.43
CA ALA A 19 9.09 17.09 51.90
C ALA A 19 10.06 16.47 52.94
N GLU A 20 11.38 16.75 52.79
CA GLU A 20 12.51 16.46 53.71
C GLU A 20 13.01 14.98 53.73
N ARG A 21 14.33 14.64 53.80
CA ARG A 21 15.60 15.39 54.06
C ARG A 21 16.80 14.89 53.22
N PRO A 22 17.88 15.68 53.08
CA PRO A 22 19.19 15.22 52.59
C PRO A 22 20.11 14.66 53.70
N ALA A 23 21.16 13.93 53.30
CA ALA A 23 22.22 13.39 54.18
C ALA A 23 23.61 14.01 53.84
N PRO A 24 24.56 14.08 54.80
CA PRO A 24 25.83 14.80 54.64
C PRO A 24 26.95 13.98 53.95
N GLY A 25 27.95 14.68 53.43
CA GLY A 25 29.05 14.09 52.65
C GLY A 25 30.28 13.64 53.44
N ALA A 26 31.20 12.96 52.74
CA ALA A 26 32.54 12.59 53.20
C ALA A 26 33.56 12.75 52.04
N ALA A 27 34.83 12.99 52.39
CA ALA A 27 35.91 13.42 51.48
C ALA A 27 36.62 12.23 50.76
N PRO A 28 37.47 12.48 49.72
CA PRO A 28 37.87 11.45 48.76
C PRO A 28 39.21 10.75 49.10
N PRO A 29 39.45 9.53 48.57
CA PRO A 29 40.76 8.90 48.50
C PRO A 29 41.51 9.21 47.18
N ALA A 30 42.82 9.00 47.18
CA ALA A 30 43.74 9.51 46.17
C ALA A 30 44.00 8.59 44.95
N VAL A 31 44.61 9.24 43.94
CA VAL A 31 45.02 8.80 42.60
C VAL A 31 45.54 7.36 42.44
N SER A 32 45.25 6.77 41.28
CA SER A 32 46.14 5.77 40.65
C SER A 32 46.06 5.88 39.13
N HIS A 33 47.15 6.33 38.49
CA HIS A 33 47.25 6.34 37.03
C HIS A 33 47.44 4.92 36.48
N LYS A 34 46.65 4.56 35.46
CA LYS A 34 46.97 3.48 34.51
C LYS A 34 46.83 4.02 33.07
N PRO A 35 47.60 3.48 32.11
CA PRO A 35 47.81 4.13 30.82
C PRO A 35 46.70 3.80 29.81
N SER A 36 46.39 4.77 28.93
CA SER A 36 45.47 4.57 27.82
C SER A 36 46.02 3.54 26.81
N PRO A 37 45.26 2.48 26.47
CA PRO A 37 45.52 1.69 25.27
C PRO A 37 45.06 2.46 24.02
N LYS A 38 45.66 2.11 22.88
CA LYS A 38 45.57 2.85 21.61
C LYS A 38 44.18 2.79 20.97
N ALA A 39 43.91 3.76 20.11
CA ALA A 39 42.72 3.81 19.26
C ALA A 39 42.54 2.52 18.44
N SER A 40 41.34 1.93 18.53
CA SER A 40 40.86 0.96 17.54
C SER A 40 40.26 1.72 16.36
N ALA A 41 40.53 1.28 15.14
CA ALA A 41 40.06 1.95 13.94
C ALA A 41 38.51 1.92 13.88
N ALA A 42 37.90 3.09 13.67
CA ALA A 42 36.47 3.17 13.42
C ALA A 42 36.14 2.46 12.10
N ALA A 43 35.40 1.36 12.17
CA ALA A 43 34.83 0.73 11.00
C ALA A 43 33.91 1.75 10.31
N ALA A 44 34.12 1.98 9.01
CA ALA A 44 33.29 2.89 8.25
C ALA A 44 31.84 2.40 8.25
N GLY A 45 30.94 3.17 8.86
CA GLY A 45 29.52 2.85 8.86
C GLY A 45 28.95 2.80 7.43
N PRO A 46 27.90 2.01 7.18
CA PRO A 46 27.31 1.91 5.86
C PRO A 46 26.88 3.29 5.36
N LYS A 47 27.39 3.65 4.17
CA LYS A 47 27.11 4.92 3.51
C LYS A 47 25.59 5.02 3.29
N PRO A 48 24.92 6.13 3.68
CA PRO A 48 23.48 6.23 3.51
C PRO A 48 23.12 6.09 2.03
N ALA A 49 22.20 5.17 1.73
CA ALA A 49 21.68 5.00 0.37
C ALA A 49 21.04 6.31 -0.08
N ARG A 50 21.45 6.81 -1.25
CA ARG A 50 20.91 8.03 -1.83
C ARG A 50 19.46 7.76 -2.23
N VAL A 51 18.51 8.22 -1.43
CA VAL A 51 17.08 8.16 -1.74
C VAL A 51 16.85 8.82 -3.11
N PRO A 52 16.31 8.10 -4.11
CA PRO A 52 15.89 8.71 -5.36
C PRO A 52 14.81 9.76 -5.09
N THR A 53 14.96 10.97 -5.65
CA THR A 53 14.01 12.08 -5.47
C THR A 53 12.73 11.91 -6.29
N ALA A 54 12.62 10.84 -7.07
CA ALA A 54 11.43 10.41 -7.79
C ALA A 54 11.31 8.88 -7.67
N PRO A 55 10.10 8.31 -7.70
CA PRO A 55 9.90 6.86 -7.75
C PRO A 55 10.66 6.26 -8.94
N PRO A 56 11.34 5.10 -8.80
CA PRO A 56 12.03 4.47 -9.91
C PRO A 56 11.04 4.04 -10.98
N THR A 57 11.31 4.35 -12.24
CA THR A 57 10.62 3.76 -13.40
C THR A 57 11.58 2.87 -14.16
N LEU A 58 11.03 1.88 -14.89
CA LEU A 58 11.81 1.12 -15.85
C LEU A 58 11.99 1.93 -17.14
N ALA A 59 13.14 1.77 -17.80
CA ALA A 59 13.33 2.27 -19.15
C ALA A 59 12.38 1.54 -20.13
N GLN A 60 11.97 2.22 -21.21
CA GLN A 60 11.13 1.62 -22.25
C GLN A 60 11.75 0.33 -22.80
N GLY A 61 10.89 -0.63 -23.12
CA GLY A 61 11.30 -1.91 -23.69
C GLY A 61 11.81 -1.78 -25.14
N PRO A 62 12.33 -2.88 -25.72
CA PRO A 62 12.69 -2.93 -27.13
C PRO A 62 11.56 -2.43 -28.03
N GLY A 63 11.88 -1.55 -29.00
CA GLY A 63 10.88 -0.90 -29.84
C GLY A 63 10.17 0.30 -29.19
N GLY A 64 10.62 0.77 -28.02
CA GLY A 64 10.07 1.97 -27.36
C GLY A 64 8.73 1.72 -26.66
N VAL A 65 8.42 0.47 -26.32
CA VAL A 65 7.16 0.09 -25.68
C VAL A 65 7.16 0.33 -24.17
N THR A 66 5.98 0.45 -23.57
CA THR A 66 5.78 0.51 -22.12
C THR A 66 6.43 -0.73 -21.46
N PRO A 67 7.32 -0.56 -20.47
CA PRO A 67 7.96 -1.69 -19.79
C PRO A 67 7.00 -2.33 -18.77
N VAL A 68 7.08 -3.66 -18.63
CA VAL A 68 6.27 -4.44 -17.69
C VAL A 68 7.13 -4.99 -16.56
N TYR A 69 6.69 -4.81 -15.32
CA TYR A 69 7.30 -5.32 -14.09
C TYR A 69 6.37 -6.36 -13.44
N THR A 70 6.88 -7.57 -13.19
CA THR A 70 6.13 -8.71 -12.60
C THR A 70 6.73 -9.18 -11.28
N ARG A 71 8.02 -9.58 -11.29
CA ARG A 71 8.80 -9.98 -10.10
C ARG A 71 10.30 -9.97 -10.42
N ARG A 72 11.17 -9.73 -9.43
CA ARG A 72 12.61 -10.04 -9.53
C ARG A 72 12.90 -11.45 -9.00
N ALA A 73 13.24 -12.38 -9.88
CA ALA A 73 13.24 -13.82 -9.58
C ALA A 73 14.49 -14.39 -8.87
N LYS A 74 15.52 -13.60 -8.53
CA LYS A 74 16.76 -14.13 -7.89
C LYS A 74 17.36 -13.18 -6.86
N GLY A 75 17.72 -13.73 -5.71
CA GLY A 75 18.51 -13.05 -4.67
C GLY A 75 17.79 -11.92 -3.91
N ALA A 76 16.48 -11.78 -4.07
CA ALA A 76 15.70 -10.78 -3.36
C ALA A 76 15.77 -10.99 -1.84
N GLU A 77 15.84 -9.89 -1.09
CA GLU A 77 15.56 -9.90 0.35
C GLU A 77 14.17 -10.49 0.62
N LYS A 78 13.92 -10.95 1.87
CA LYS A 78 12.56 -11.29 2.33
C LYS A 78 11.71 -10.02 2.46
N VAL A 79 11.27 -9.52 1.31
CA VAL A 79 10.32 -8.43 1.14
C VAL A 79 9.15 -8.93 0.30
N VAL A 80 7.98 -8.32 0.50
CA VAL A 80 6.77 -8.58 -0.29
C VAL A 80 6.03 -7.26 -0.48
N ALA A 81 5.54 -7.03 -1.69
CA ALA A 81 4.68 -5.89 -1.99
C ALA A 81 3.24 -6.38 -2.10
N LEU A 82 2.42 -6.03 -1.10
CA LEU A 82 0.97 -6.18 -1.21
C LEU A 82 0.43 -5.01 -2.03
N THR A 83 -0.31 -5.34 -3.08
CA THR A 83 -0.91 -4.37 -3.99
C THR A 83 -2.41 -4.55 -4.03
N PHE A 84 -3.15 -3.44 -4.04
CA PHE A 84 -4.60 -3.45 -3.97
C PHE A 84 -5.22 -2.67 -5.12
N ASP A 85 -6.03 -3.33 -5.93
CA ASP A 85 -6.75 -2.71 -7.04
C ASP A 85 -8.05 -2.12 -6.48
N ALA A 86 -8.22 -0.80 -6.62
CA ALA A 86 -9.34 -0.03 -6.10
C ALA A 86 -10.22 0.41 -7.27
N ASP A 87 -11.18 -0.46 -7.58
CA ASP A 87 -11.87 -0.47 -8.86
C ASP A 87 -13.17 0.32 -8.79
N MET A 88 -13.46 1.01 -9.89
CA MET A 88 -14.79 1.52 -10.12
C MET A 88 -15.10 1.56 -11.61
N THR A 89 -16.13 0.84 -12.03
CA THR A 89 -16.59 0.77 -13.43
C THR A 89 -17.59 1.89 -13.74
N ALA A 90 -17.83 2.14 -15.03
CA ALA A 90 -18.75 3.19 -15.47
C ALA A 90 -20.21 3.00 -14.98
N ASP A 91 -20.69 1.75 -14.86
CA ASP A 91 -22.03 1.42 -14.38
C ASP A 91 -22.20 1.55 -12.85
N GLN A 92 -21.08 1.58 -12.11
CA GLN A 92 -21.09 1.69 -10.65
C GLN A 92 -21.35 3.13 -10.16
N GLY A 93 -21.07 4.17 -10.95
CA GLY A 93 -21.38 5.56 -10.56
C GLY A 93 -22.85 5.78 -10.19
N PRO A 94 -23.82 5.41 -11.06
CA PRO A 94 -25.24 5.45 -10.72
C PRO A 94 -25.65 4.58 -9.53
N ARG A 95 -24.87 3.56 -9.17
CA ARG A 95 -25.10 2.69 -8.00
C ARG A 95 -24.58 3.36 -6.71
N ALA A 96 -23.41 3.99 -6.77
CA ALA A 96 -22.83 4.76 -5.67
C ALA A 96 -23.72 5.96 -5.29
N ALA A 97 -24.25 6.66 -6.30
CA ALA A 97 -25.26 7.71 -6.12
C ALA A 97 -26.59 7.23 -5.47
N ARG A 98 -26.81 5.92 -5.34
CA ARG A 98 -27.94 5.31 -4.59
C ARG A 98 -27.53 4.73 -3.23
N GLY A 99 -26.30 4.95 -2.78
CA GLY A 99 -25.76 4.49 -1.51
C GLY A 99 -25.05 3.14 -1.54
N GLU A 100 -24.68 2.61 -2.71
CA GLU A 100 -23.79 1.45 -2.77
C GLU A 100 -22.33 1.85 -2.54
N HIS A 101 -21.59 1.05 -1.77
CA HIS A 101 -20.22 1.36 -1.37
C HIS A 101 -19.22 0.43 -2.05
N PHE A 102 -18.40 1.00 -2.93
CA PHE A 102 -17.29 0.33 -3.62
C PHE A 102 -15.95 0.53 -2.87
N ASP A 103 -15.92 1.40 -1.85
CA ASP A 103 -14.79 1.61 -0.95
C ASP A 103 -14.67 0.55 0.16
N ASN A 104 -13.46 0.30 0.65
CA ASN A 104 -13.21 -0.54 1.83
C ASN A 104 -12.34 0.18 2.88
N PRO A 105 -12.91 1.15 3.63
CA PRO A 105 -12.17 1.92 4.63
C PRO A 105 -11.70 1.05 5.81
N GLN A 106 -12.32 -0.10 6.06
CA GLN A 106 -11.87 -1.05 7.07
C GLN A 106 -10.54 -1.72 6.68
N LEU A 107 -10.37 -2.08 5.41
CA LEU A 107 -9.09 -2.59 4.89
C LEU A 107 -7.97 -1.57 5.07
N ILE A 108 -8.19 -0.32 4.63
CA ILE A 108 -7.19 0.76 4.78
C ILE A 108 -6.85 1.01 6.26
N ALA A 109 -7.86 1.04 7.15
CA ALA A 109 -7.65 1.16 8.60
C ALA A 109 -6.87 -0.03 9.19
N THR A 110 -7.06 -1.23 8.67
CA THR A 110 -6.33 -2.44 9.08
C THR A 110 -4.89 -2.44 8.58
N LEU A 111 -4.62 -2.05 7.33
CA LEU A 111 -3.25 -1.88 6.83
C LEU A 111 -2.48 -0.82 7.65
N ARG A 112 -3.12 0.31 7.99
CA ARG A 112 -2.58 1.33 8.90
C ARG A 112 -2.25 0.77 10.28
N ARG A 113 -3.24 0.11 10.93
CA ARG A 113 -3.09 -0.50 12.27
C ARG A 113 -1.97 -1.54 12.32
N LEU A 114 -1.90 -2.39 11.29
CA LEU A 114 -0.88 -3.41 11.15
C LEU A 114 0.47 -2.87 10.68
N LYS A 115 0.57 -1.58 10.32
CA LYS A 115 1.79 -0.94 9.80
C LYS A 115 2.32 -1.65 8.56
N VAL A 116 1.44 -1.89 7.59
CA VAL A 116 1.78 -2.43 6.27
C VAL A 116 2.08 -1.26 5.33
N ASP A 117 3.14 -1.39 4.54
CA ASP A 117 3.44 -0.47 3.44
C ASP A 117 2.98 -1.16 2.16
N ALA A 118 2.22 -0.46 1.31
CA ALA A 118 1.48 -1.06 0.20
C ALA A 118 1.24 -0.05 -0.94
N THR A 119 0.89 -0.58 -2.12
CA THR A 119 0.58 0.22 -3.31
C THR A 119 -0.89 0.00 -3.70
N VAL A 120 -1.65 1.09 -3.85
CA VAL A 120 -3.05 1.04 -4.28
C VAL A 120 -3.12 1.43 -5.75
N PHE A 121 -3.52 0.51 -6.63
CA PHE A 121 -3.79 0.79 -8.03
C PHE A 121 -5.24 1.26 -8.14
N MET A 122 -5.42 2.57 -8.26
CA MET A 122 -6.72 3.23 -8.15
C MET A 122 -7.28 3.56 -9.53
N THR A 123 -8.59 3.44 -9.74
CA THR A 123 -9.20 4.01 -10.95
C THR A 123 -9.45 5.51 -10.77
N GLY A 124 -9.38 6.26 -11.87
CA GLY A 124 -9.71 7.69 -11.85
C GLY A 124 -11.14 7.96 -11.33
N ARG A 125 -12.10 7.12 -11.74
CA ARG A 125 -13.49 7.17 -11.27
C ARG A 125 -13.62 6.91 -9.76
N TRP A 126 -12.84 5.97 -9.20
CA TRP A 126 -12.85 5.72 -7.75
C TRP A 126 -12.38 6.97 -6.98
N ALA A 127 -11.38 7.68 -7.50
CA ALA A 127 -10.89 8.92 -6.90
C ALA A 127 -11.88 10.10 -7.02
N GLU A 128 -12.68 10.16 -8.10
CA GLU A 128 -13.77 11.13 -8.25
C GLU A 128 -14.95 10.86 -7.30
N GLU A 129 -15.29 9.59 -7.05
CA GLU A 129 -16.37 9.19 -6.13
C GLU A 129 -15.96 9.32 -4.66
N TYR A 130 -14.71 8.96 -4.33
CA TYR A 130 -14.19 8.93 -2.96
C TYR A 130 -12.97 9.86 -2.75
N PRO A 131 -13.06 11.17 -3.08
CA PRO A 131 -11.90 12.06 -3.11
C PRO A 131 -11.21 12.23 -1.76
N ASP A 132 -11.97 12.29 -0.66
CA ASP A 132 -11.40 12.34 0.70
C ASP A 132 -10.62 11.06 1.06
N GLN A 133 -11.02 9.90 0.53
CA GLN A 133 -10.30 8.65 0.74
C GLN A 133 -9.05 8.58 -0.15
N ALA A 134 -9.15 8.97 -1.42
CA ALA A 134 -7.99 9.08 -2.32
C ALA A 134 -6.93 10.03 -1.74
N LYS A 135 -7.34 11.19 -1.22
CA LYS A 135 -6.50 12.14 -0.49
C LYS A 135 -5.91 11.54 0.79
N SER A 136 -6.71 10.83 1.58
CA SER A 136 -6.26 10.19 2.82
C SER A 136 -5.23 9.10 2.58
N ILE A 137 -5.41 8.29 1.54
CA ILE A 137 -4.46 7.23 1.13
C ILE A 137 -3.20 7.87 0.57
N GLY A 138 -3.34 8.78 -0.41
CA GLY A 138 -2.22 9.46 -1.05
C GLY A 138 -1.45 10.44 -0.16
N GLY A 139 -1.99 10.84 0.99
CA GLY A 139 -1.29 11.63 2.01
C GLY A 139 -0.61 10.82 3.12
N ASP A 140 -0.80 9.50 3.14
CA ASP A 140 -0.24 8.61 4.16
C ASP A 140 1.09 8.00 3.65
N PRO A 141 2.24 8.19 4.33
CA PRO A 141 3.54 7.70 3.86
C PRO A 141 3.63 6.16 3.77
N ARG A 142 2.70 5.41 4.36
CA ARG A 142 2.62 3.95 4.20
C ARG A 142 2.21 3.55 2.79
N PHE A 143 1.36 4.34 2.14
CA PHE A 143 0.75 4.00 0.86
C PHE A 143 1.31 4.84 -0.28
N GLU A 144 1.33 4.28 -1.48
CA GLU A 144 1.43 5.05 -2.72
C GLU A 144 0.24 4.72 -3.62
N ILE A 145 -0.19 5.69 -4.44
CA ILE A 145 -1.27 5.51 -5.41
C ILE A 145 -0.67 5.36 -6.80
N ALA A 146 -0.99 4.25 -7.45
CA ALA A 146 -0.70 3.95 -8.84
C ALA A 146 -2.00 3.98 -9.67
N ASN A 147 -1.86 3.98 -10.98
CA ASN A 147 -2.97 4.16 -11.92
C ASN A 147 -3.57 2.80 -12.36
N HIS A 148 -4.89 2.70 -12.38
CA HIS A 148 -5.61 1.49 -12.81
C HIS A 148 -6.67 1.77 -13.88
N SER A 149 -6.37 2.67 -14.83
CA SER A 149 -7.29 3.23 -15.84
C SER A 149 -8.33 4.19 -15.24
N TYR A 150 -9.10 4.89 -16.07
CA TYR A 150 -10.12 5.80 -15.59
C TYR A 150 -11.40 5.08 -15.11
N SER A 151 -11.90 4.06 -15.81
CA SER A 151 -13.18 3.38 -15.48
C SER A 151 -13.11 1.84 -15.54
N HIS A 152 -11.94 1.27 -15.24
CA HIS A 152 -11.68 -0.17 -15.21
C HIS A 152 -12.08 -0.89 -16.53
N TYR A 153 -11.68 -0.30 -17.65
CA TYR A 153 -11.85 -0.89 -18.99
C TYR A 153 -10.56 -1.60 -19.39
N ALA A 154 -10.68 -2.77 -20.02
CA ALA A 154 -9.53 -3.54 -20.48
C ALA A 154 -8.81 -2.86 -21.66
N PHE A 155 -7.54 -3.20 -21.87
CA PHE A 155 -6.74 -2.67 -22.98
C PHE A 155 -6.47 -3.73 -24.07
N ALA A 156 -6.96 -4.95 -23.85
CA ALA A 156 -7.11 -6.00 -24.86
C ALA A 156 -8.45 -6.73 -24.65
N SER A 157 -8.93 -7.42 -25.69
CA SER A 157 -10.20 -8.16 -25.68
C SER A 157 -10.01 -9.56 -26.26
N PRO A 158 -10.66 -10.61 -25.72
CA PRO A 158 -11.58 -10.60 -24.57
C PRO A 158 -10.86 -10.44 -23.22
N CYS A 159 -11.55 -9.88 -22.23
CA CYS A 159 -11.03 -9.75 -20.86
C CYS A 159 -12.17 -9.79 -19.83
N TYR A 160 -12.52 -10.97 -19.31
CA TYR A 160 -13.47 -11.16 -18.20
C TYR A 160 -14.83 -10.41 -18.31
N GLY A 161 -15.28 -10.07 -19.52
CA GLY A 161 -16.50 -9.27 -19.76
C GLY A 161 -16.33 -7.75 -19.63
N LEU A 162 -15.12 -7.25 -19.36
CA LEU A 162 -14.83 -5.81 -19.32
C LEU A 162 -14.97 -5.17 -20.72
N PRO A 163 -15.56 -3.96 -20.83
CA PRO A 163 -15.44 -3.12 -22.02
C PRO A 163 -13.97 -2.78 -22.29
N THR A 164 -13.63 -2.49 -23.55
CA THR A 164 -12.26 -2.20 -23.97
C THR A 164 -12.07 -0.71 -24.30
N VAL A 165 -10.95 -0.12 -23.89
CA VAL A 165 -10.53 1.22 -24.33
C VAL A 165 -10.09 1.15 -25.80
N ALA A 166 -10.54 2.07 -26.64
CA ALA A 166 -10.07 2.12 -28.03
C ALA A 166 -8.60 2.58 -28.09
N GLY A 167 -7.81 1.98 -28.98
CA GLY A 167 -6.35 2.22 -29.09
C GLY A 167 -5.92 3.69 -29.04
N PRO A 168 -6.55 4.62 -29.79
CA PRO A 168 -6.22 6.04 -29.73
C PRO A 168 -6.49 6.73 -28.39
N ASP A 169 -7.43 6.21 -27.59
CA ASP A 169 -7.87 6.81 -26.32
C ASP A 169 -7.07 6.29 -25.12
N MET A 170 -6.31 5.20 -25.27
CA MET A 170 -5.59 4.51 -24.19
C MET A 170 -4.67 5.43 -23.36
N ALA A 171 -3.89 6.30 -24.01
CA ALA A 171 -3.02 7.24 -23.30
C ALA A 171 -3.82 8.33 -22.56
N THR A 172 -4.94 8.76 -23.14
CA THR A 172 -5.84 9.77 -22.57
C THR A 172 -6.59 9.23 -21.35
N ASP A 173 -7.00 7.96 -21.37
CA ASP A 173 -7.62 7.28 -20.23
C ASP A 173 -6.67 7.23 -19.02
N VAL A 174 -5.41 6.83 -19.24
CA VAL A 174 -4.35 6.85 -18.22
C VAL A 174 -4.14 8.26 -17.68
N GLN A 175 -3.97 9.26 -18.55
CA GLN A 175 -3.76 10.65 -18.13
C GLN A 175 -4.95 11.19 -17.30
N ARG A 176 -6.18 10.91 -17.73
CA ARG A 176 -7.41 11.32 -17.03
C ARG A 176 -7.49 10.76 -15.61
N ALA A 177 -7.03 9.52 -15.39
CA ALA A 177 -6.96 8.96 -14.04
C ALA A 177 -5.92 9.66 -13.16
N PHE A 178 -4.76 10.03 -13.70
CA PHE A 178 -3.78 10.86 -12.96
C PHE A 178 -4.33 12.26 -12.62
N ASP A 179 -5.09 12.87 -13.52
CA ASP A 179 -5.74 14.15 -13.26
C ASP A 179 -6.79 14.04 -12.14
N ALA A 180 -7.58 12.96 -12.11
CA ALA A 180 -8.51 12.69 -11.00
C ALA A 180 -7.80 12.55 -9.64
N PHE A 181 -6.63 11.89 -9.57
CA PHE A 181 -5.85 11.81 -8.32
C PHE A 181 -5.33 13.18 -7.86
N ARG A 182 -4.87 13.99 -8.83
CA ARG A 182 -4.40 15.36 -8.60
C ARG A 182 -5.52 16.27 -8.10
N ASP A 183 -6.71 16.17 -8.68
CA ASP A 183 -7.87 16.99 -8.31
C ASP A 183 -8.48 16.54 -6.97
N ALA A 184 -8.41 15.24 -6.63
CA ALA A 184 -8.69 14.75 -5.26
C ALA A 184 -7.64 15.21 -4.23
N GLY A 185 -6.46 15.66 -4.66
CA GLY A 185 -5.36 16.12 -3.80
C GLY A 185 -4.51 15.00 -3.21
N ALA A 186 -4.44 13.83 -3.86
CA ALA A 186 -3.47 12.80 -3.53
C ALA A 186 -2.04 13.26 -3.89
N VAL A 187 -1.07 13.06 -3.00
CA VAL A 187 0.30 13.58 -3.18
C VAL A 187 1.36 12.50 -3.41
N ASN A 188 1.21 11.32 -2.82
CA ASN A 188 2.12 10.19 -3.05
C ASN A 188 1.66 9.31 -4.23
N VAL A 189 1.54 9.95 -5.40
CA VAL A 189 1.16 9.30 -6.66
C VAL A 189 2.43 8.89 -7.40
N VAL A 190 2.46 7.65 -7.90
CA VAL A 190 3.61 7.07 -8.61
C VAL A 190 3.27 6.81 -10.09
N PRO A 191 4.23 6.95 -11.03
CA PRO A 191 4.02 6.74 -12.46
C PRO A 191 3.98 5.24 -12.82
N TYR A 192 3.18 4.48 -12.08
CA TYR A 192 2.93 3.07 -12.34
C TYR A 192 1.50 2.89 -12.83
N PHE A 193 1.32 1.92 -13.71
CA PHE A 193 0.03 1.57 -14.28
C PHE A 193 -0.20 0.07 -14.15
N ARG A 194 -1.42 -0.36 -13.89
CA ARG A 194 -1.81 -1.77 -13.98
C ARG A 194 -2.98 -1.90 -14.94
N PHE A 195 -2.90 -2.86 -15.86
CA PHE A 195 -3.98 -3.12 -16.80
C PHE A 195 -5.18 -3.76 -16.07
N PRO A 196 -6.41 -3.25 -16.21
CA PRO A 196 -7.62 -3.90 -15.70
C PRO A 196 -7.73 -5.36 -16.15
N GLY A 197 -7.96 -6.26 -15.20
CA GLY A 197 -7.93 -7.71 -15.41
C GLY A 197 -6.58 -8.29 -15.87
N GLY A 198 -5.51 -7.49 -15.90
CA GLY A 198 -4.21 -7.87 -16.47
C GLY A 198 -4.20 -8.03 -17.99
N CYS A 199 -5.24 -7.59 -18.69
CA CYS A 199 -5.42 -7.84 -20.12
C CYS A 199 -4.84 -6.71 -20.97
N TYR A 200 -3.74 -7.01 -21.67
CA TYR A 200 -3.07 -6.11 -22.59
C TYR A 200 -2.40 -6.87 -23.74
N ASP A 201 -2.03 -6.14 -24.79
CA ASP A 201 -1.25 -6.64 -25.92
C ASP A 201 -0.13 -5.64 -26.28
N ASP A 202 0.65 -5.96 -27.32
CA ASP A 202 1.70 -5.09 -27.83
C ASP A 202 1.18 -3.73 -28.35
N ALA A 203 -0.08 -3.64 -28.79
CA ALA A 203 -0.67 -2.38 -29.25
C ALA A 203 -0.97 -1.47 -28.05
N ALA A 204 -1.48 -2.01 -26.95
CA ALA A 204 -1.62 -1.31 -25.68
C ALA A 204 -0.28 -0.85 -25.12
N LEU A 205 0.75 -1.71 -25.10
CA LEU A 205 2.09 -1.33 -24.63
C LEU A 205 2.71 -0.21 -25.49
N ARG A 206 2.46 -0.18 -26.80
CA ARG A 206 2.84 0.95 -27.68
C ARG A 206 2.02 2.20 -27.39
N ALA A 207 0.71 2.08 -27.23
CA ALA A 207 -0.17 3.22 -26.99
C ALA A 207 0.12 3.93 -25.66
N LEU A 208 0.53 3.19 -24.62
CA LEU A 208 0.90 3.76 -23.32
C LEU A 208 2.31 4.37 -23.29
N ALA A 209 3.20 4.05 -24.23
CA ALA A 209 4.59 4.47 -24.18
C ALA A 209 4.82 6.00 -24.01
N PRO A 210 4.02 6.90 -24.62
CA PRO A 210 4.14 8.34 -24.42
C PRO A 210 3.79 8.83 -23.01
N THR A 211 3.06 8.04 -22.22
CA THR A 211 2.67 8.41 -20.83
C THR A 211 3.83 8.29 -19.84
N GLY A 212 4.90 7.57 -20.21
CA GLY A 212 6.08 7.36 -19.36
C GLY A 212 5.85 6.42 -18.15
N VAL A 213 4.69 5.77 -18.05
CA VAL A 213 4.40 4.83 -16.96
C VAL A 213 5.25 3.56 -17.06
N THR A 214 5.46 2.89 -15.93
CA THR A 214 5.84 1.47 -15.90
C THR A 214 4.58 0.64 -15.64
N ALA A 215 4.30 -0.34 -16.50
CA ALA A 215 3.25 -1.31 -16.25
C ALA A 215 3.67 -2.27 -15.12
N VAL A 216 2.81 -2.52 -14.14
CA VAL A 216 3.09 -3.35 -12.97
C VAL A 216 2.01 -4.40 -12.81
N GLN A 217 2.40 -5.64 -13.05
CA GLN A 217 1.58 -6.83 -12.87
C GLN A 217 1.87 -7.44 -11.48
N TRP A 218 1.88 -8.76 -11.38
CA TRP A 218 2.03 -9.54 -10.15
C TRP A 218 2.62 -10.92 -10.49
N ASP A 219 3.04 -11.65 -9.47
CA ASP A 219 3.35 -13.09 -9.55
C ASP A 219 2.43 -13.95 -8.67
N VAL A 220 1.84 -13.37 -7.62
CA VAL A 220 0.89 -14.05 -6.72
C VAL A 220 -0.50 -13.48 -6.91
N VAL A 221 -1.48 -14.36 -7.17
CA VAL A 221 -2.91 -14.01 -7.23
C VAL A 221 -3.57 -14.46 -5.94
N SER A 222 -4.11 -13.53 -5.15
CA SER A 222 -4.72 -13.87 -3.86
C SER A 222 -6.05 -14.62 -3.95
N GLY A 223 -6.74 -14.53 -5.09
CA GLY A 223 -8.06 -15.11 -5.28
C GLY A 223 -9.18 -14.41 -4.49
N ASP A 224 -8.95 -13.19 -3.99
CA ASP A 224 -9.92 -12.47 -3.14
C ASP A 224 -11.14 -11.90 -3.88
N ALA A 225 -11.05 -11.76 -5.21
CA ALA A 225 -12.15 -11.38 -6.08
C ALA A 225 -13.30 -12.40 -6.00
N PHE A 226 -14.45 -11.92 -5.53
CA PHE A 226 -15.69 -12.65 -5.28
C PHE A 226 -15.58 -13.80 -4.26
N ALA A 227 -14.50 -13.83 -3.46
CA ALA A 227 -14.33 -14.83 -2.42
C ALA A 227 -15.24 -14.58 -1.21
N GLU A 228 -15.83 -15.67 -0.69
CA GLU A 228 -16.60 -15.68 0.56
C GLU A 228 -15.81 -16.26 1.75
N ASP A 229 -14.67 -16.89 1.49
CA ASP A 229 -13.78 -17.49 2.50
C ASP A 229 -12.48 -16.68 2.63
N ALA A 230 -12.29 -16.06 3.79
CA ALA A 230 -11.11 -15.27 4.12
C ALA A 230 -9.84 -16.11 4.36
N ASP A 231 -10.01 -17.34 4.85
CA ASP A 231 -8.90 -18.23 5.16
C ASP A 231 -8.35 -18.87 3.89
N ALA A 232 -9.22 -19.26 2.95
CA ALA A 232 -8.79 -19.73 1.63
C ALA A 232 -7.93 -18.68 0.88
N VAL A 233 -8.34 -17.40 0.91
CA VAL A 233 -7.55 -16.28 0.35
C VAL A 233 -6.22 -16.10 1.09
N ALA A 234 -6.21 -16.28 2.41
CA ALA A 234 -4.98 -16.18 3.20
C ALA A 234 -4.02 -17.35 2.90
N ASP A 235 -4.51 -18.58 2.79
CA ASP A 235 -3.72 -19.76 2.43
C ASP A 235 -3.12 -19.63 1.03
N GLN A 236 -3.92 -19.25 0.03
CA GLN A 236 -3.47 -18.98 -1.35
C GLN A 236 -2.28 -18.00 -1.39
N VAL A 237 -2.37 -16.85 -0.70
CA VAL A 237 -1.26 -15.89 -0.62
C VAL A 237 -0.07 -16.45 0.15
N LEU A 238 -0.32 -17.17 1.25
CA LEU A 238 0.75 -17.69 2.10
C LEU A 238 1.54 -18.83 1.46
N ASP A 239 0.94 -19.61 0.57
CA ASP A 239 1.59 -20.73 -0.09
C ASP A 239 2.37 -20.31 -1.35
N GLU A 240 1.96 -19.23 -2.03
CA GLU A 240 2.63 -18.74 -3.24
C GLU A 240 3.72 -17.66 -3.00
N VAL A 241 3.70 -16.94 -1.87
CA VAL A 241 4.62 -15.80 -1.66
C VAL A 241 6.09 -16.21 -1.52
N GLU A 242 6.89 -15.82 -2.51
CA GLU A 242 8.35 -15.90 -2.49
C GLU A 242 9.01 -14.56 -2.10
N PRO A 243 10.30 -14.54 -1.72
CA PRO A 243 11.05 -13.30 -1.55
C PRO A 243 10.99 -12.44 -2.83
N GLY A 244 10.52 -11.20 -2.67
CA GLY A 244 10.36 -10.25 -3.76
C GLY A 244 9.03 -10.32 -4.52
N SER A 245 8.05 -11.10 -4.06
CA SER A 245 6.73 -11.20 -4.69
C SER A 245 5.91 -9.90 -4.66
N LEU A 246 5.16 -9.69 -5.74
CA LEU A 246 4.05 -8.77 -5.92
C LEU A 246 2.74 -9.57 -5.83
N VAL A 247 1.94 -9.27 -4.80
CA VAL A 247 0.63 -9.91 -4.58
C VAL A 247 -0.46 -8.97 -5.07
N VAL A 248 -1.34 -9.44 -5.96
CA VAL A 248 -2.58 -8.72 -6.33
C VAL A 248 -3.74 -9.12 -5.41
N MET A 249 -4.40 -8.11 -4.87
CA MET A 249 -5.60 -8.14 -4.02
C MET A 249 -6.48 -6.95 -4.43
N HIS A 250 -7.67 -6.81 -3.86
CA HIS A 250 -8.60 -5.72 -4.20
C HIS A 250 -9.06 -4.92 -2.98
N CYS A 251 -9.27 -3.62 -3.18
CA CYS A 251 -9.87 -2.70 -2.22
C CYS A 251 -11.40 -2.56 -2.38
N THR A 252 -11.97 -3.17 -3.41
CA THR A 252 -13.37 -2.99 -3.82
C THR A 252 -14.32 -3.83 -2.98
N ARG A 253 -14.91 -3.29 -1.89
CA ARG A 253 -15.68 -4.10 -0.90
C ARG A 253 -16.76 -5.00 -1.51
N SER A 254 -17.51 -4.50 -2.50
CA SER A 254 -18.59 -5.25 -3.17
C SER A 254 -18.09 -6.38 -4.07
N ALA A 255 -16.82 -6.33 -4.50
CA ALA A 255 -16.18 -7.32 -5.35
C ALA A 255 -15.17 -8.20 -4.61
N ALA A 256 -14.66 -7.79 -3.45
CA ALA A 256 -13.73 -8.55 -2.62
C ALA A 256 -14.05 -8.33 -1.12
N PRO A 257 -15.13 -8.97 -0.62
CA PRO A 257 -15.68 -8.66 0.71
C PRO A 257 -14.81 -9.18 1.87
N VAL A 258 -13.97 -10.19 1.62
CA VAL A 258 -13.17 -10.87 2.65
C VAL A 258 -11.71 -10.41 2.75
N THR A 259 -11.22 -9.58 1.84
CA THR A 259 -9.80 -9.15 1.78
C THR A 259 -9.28 -8.58 3.10
N GLU A 260 -10.12 -7.79 3.80
CA GLU A 260 -9.76 -7.22 5.10
C GLU A 260 -9.50 -8.29 6.17
N GLN A 261 -10.28 -9.38 6.13
CA GLN A 261 -10.16 -10.49 7.08
C GLN A 261 -8.93 -11.34 6.73
N ALA A 262 -8.72 -11.66 5.46
CA ALA A 262 -7.54 -12.37 4.98
C ALA A 262 -6.24 -11.63 5.38
N ILE A 263 -6.20 -10.31 5.22
CA ILE A 263 -5.06 -9.46 5.61
C ILE A 263 -4.72 -9.57 7.11
N ARG A 264 -5.70 -9.80 8.00
CA ARG A 264 -5.44 -10.00 9.43
C ARG A 264 -4.64 -11.27 9.71
N ARG A 265 -4.69 -12.27 8.82
CA ARG A 265 -3.94 -13.53 8.89
C ARG A 265 -2.63 -13.47 8.09
N ILE A 266 -2.68 -13.01 6.83
CA ILE A 266 -1.51 -12.90 5.93
C ILE A 266 -0.37 -12.10 6.58
N VAL A 267 -0.69 -10.93 7.17
CA VAL A 267 0.33 -9.98 7.67
C VAL A 267 1.16 -10.51 8.85
N PRO A 268 0.58 -11.06 9.94
CA PRO A 268 1.37 -11.65 11.01
C PRO A 268 2.13 -12.91 10.56
N GLU A 269 1.54 -13.75 9.71
CA GLU A 269 2.19 -14.98 9.21
C GLU A 269 3.43 -14.69 8.35
N LEU A 270 3.33 -13.80 7.36
CA LEU A 270 4.50 -13.41 6.55
C LEU A 270 5.59 -12.75 7.41
N ARG A 271 5.23 -12.01 8.47
CA ARG A 271 6.19 -11.47 9.44
C ARG A 271 6.87 -12.57 10.26
N ALA A 272 6.13 -13.58 10.72
CA ALA A 272 6.71 -14.74 11.41
C ALA A 272 7.68 -15.51 10.48
N ARG A 273 7.38 -15.58 9.18
CA ARG A 273 8.27 -16.12 8.13
C ARG A 273 9.46 -15.20 7.77
N GLY A 274 9.53 -14.01 8.37
CA GLY A 274 10.65 -13.06 8.24
C GLY A 274 10.52 -12.04 7.09
N TYR A 275 9.34 -11.83 6.53
CA TYR A 275 9.12 -10.86 5.46
C TYR A 275 8.88 -9.44 6.00
N ARG A 276 9.36 -8.44 5.24
CA ARG A 276 8.98 -7.03 5.39
C ARG A 276 8.01 -6.62 4.28
N PHE A 277 7.01 -5.83 4.62
CA PHE A 277 6.13 -5.21 3.64
C PHE A 277 6.80 -3.97 3.06
N VAL A 278 6.71 -3.82 1.74
CA VAL A 278 7.31 -2.71 0.98
C VAL A 278 6.33 -2.23 -0.09
N LYS A 279 6.49 -0.97 -0.52
CA LYS A 279 5.78 -0.43 -1.69
C LYS A 279 6.40 -0.96 -3.00
N VAL A 280 5.65 -0.93 -4.10
CA VAL A 280 6.16 -1.28 -5.45
C VAL A 280 7.40 -0.45 -5.80
N SER A 281 7.41 0.84 -5.48
CA SER A 281 8.57 1.71 -5.70
C SER A 281 9.84 1.26 -4.98
N GLU A 282 9.73 0.85 -3.71
CA GLU A 282 10.84 0.30 -2.94
C GLU A 282 11.30 -1.06 -3.49
N LEU A 283 10.35 -1.92 -3.90
CA LEU A 283 10.67 -3.23 -4.47
C LEU A 283 11.39 -3.11 -5.83
N MET A 284 10.96 -2.19 -6.68
CA MET A 284 11.53 -1.97 -8.01
C MET A 284 12.94 -1.34 -7.95
N GLY A 285 13.20 -0.48 -6.96
CA GLY A 285 14.47 0.23 -6.76
C GLY A 285 15.60 -0.57 -6.11
N ARG A 286 15.37 -1.84 -5.77
CA ARG A 286 16.34 -2.79 -5.18
C ARG A 286 17.04 -3.63 -6.24
#